data_AF-A0AAU7JHI7-F1
#
_entry.id   AF-A0AAU7JHI7-F1
#
_cell.length_a   1.000
_cell.length_b   1.000
_cell.length_c   1.000
_cell.angle_alpha   90.00
_cell.angle_beta   90.00
_cell.angle_gamma   90.00
#
_symmetry.space_group_name_H-M   'P 1'
#
loop_
_entity.id
_entity.type
_entity.pdbx_description
1 polymer ?
#
loop_
_entity_poly.entity_id
_entity_poly.type
_entity_poly.pdbx_seq_one_letter_code
_entity_poly.pdbx_strand_id
1 'polypeptide(L)'
;MISLYAPPSRGLRALALALLLGASAPALAQTVSLDPLTIATPEGGALTLSKVEATDTNLTRDELAKLFNKDAPAAEKRAIAKKAKAARLSLGDVVSEAKDQRFVVKGLEARGVDSGRIARLSFTGAESTFRNEQGDGKLAINGLTVDGLDLSHLMAAAETGQFADGALKIDRIAFDGFEGSVPDSKTPKDAAGGNLTRVKLGSMSLDASYAGDIPTKTAFALRSLVIQPAPASELATSLKGAGLSQLEMGMTFSGTYDTAAKTYSADDITLSLAQLGSVGLKAELAGVEPVLFTGDKAQRTAAAMSLAFSGLTVRVVNGGGVEKALAFAAASQNKSMAAFQAETAGMAGQIIPALLGGTASAASTGAAVAAFVSNPKSLTVTAKPKAGPLSLVEAAALGDPMAVVQRLAITAVSEGAAAPAPKAGAAAAPSAAPAPKVAQAAPAAGKLTGLAALNAVIGNTVSGKNADGDAGVWFYDKKGAVKQLVDDEITVGKWAIKGEKICEEYPEDDEETCYTVDVSGNVATFADEDGNGRRYTIAAGNAKNL
;
A
#
# COMPACT_ATOMS: atom_id res chain seq x y z
N MET A 1 -59.77 13.50 27.69
CA MET A 1 -60.59 14.49 26.96
C MET A 1 -59.95 14.67 25.60
N ILE A 2 -60.53 14.42 24.42
CA ILE A 2 -61.83 13.95 23.94
C ILE A 2 -61.47 13.19 22.66
N SER A 3 -61.92 11.94 22.56
CA SER A 3 -62.07 11.22 21.28
C SER A 3 -63.37 11.70 20.65
N LEU A 4 -63.49 11.71 19.31
CA LEU A 4 -64.63 11.13 18.56
C LEU A 4 -64.71 11.66 17.11
N TYR A 5 -64.88 10.68 16.22
CA TYR A 5 -65.80 10.63 15.08
C TYR A 5 -65.40 11.13 13.69
N ALA A 6 -65.34 10.13 12.79
CA ALA A 6 -65.58 10.22 11.35
C ALA A 6 -67.10 9.99 11.03
N PRO A 7 -67.51 9.76 9.77
CA PRO A 7 -68.30 10.61 8.85
C PRO A 7 -69.78 10.13 8.70
N PRO A 8 -70.67 10.60 7.76
CA PRO A 8 -70.64 10.31 6.30
C PRO A 8 -71.25 11.44 5.39
N SER A 9 -71.14 11.50 4.05
CA SER A 9 -71.87 10.63 3.12
C SER A 9 -71.71 11.07 1.63
N ARG A 10 -71.51 10.04 0.80
CA ARG A 10 -72.09 9.74 -0.53
C ARG A 10 -72.17 10.83 -1.62
N GLY A 11 -71.47 10.55 -2.73
CA GLY A 11 -71.83 11.03 -4.07
C GLY A 11 -70.88 10.54 -5.15
N LEU A 12 -71.17 9.37 -5.73
CA LEU A 12 -70.53 8.79 -6.93
C LEU A 12 -70.24 9.85 -8.00
N ARG A 13 -69.01 9.86 -8.55
CA ARG A 13 -68.75 9.88 -10.00
C ARG A 13 -67.26 9.73 -10.33
N ALA A 14 -67.01 8.83 -11.29
CA ALA A 14 -65.86 8.76 -12.19
C ALA A 14 -64.50 8.31 -11.64
N LEU A 15 -64.22 7.04 -11.95
CA LEU A 15 -62.92 6.51 -12.38
C LEU A 15 -62.18 7.50 -13.32
N ALA A 16 -60.86 7.59 -13.14
CA ALA A 16 -59.81 8.10 -14.05
C ALA A 16 -59.01 9.32 -13.54
N LEU A 17 -57.69 9.21 -13.69
CA LEU A 17 -56.62 10.20 -13.45
C LEU A 17 -56.02 10.28 -12.03
N ALA A 18 -55.43 9.17 -11.59
CA ALA A 18 -54.25 9.19 -10.72
C ALA A 18 -52.98 9.04 -11.59
N LEU A 19 -51.87 9.66 -11.16
CA LEU A 19 -50.54 9.73 -11.77
C LEU A 19 -50.36 10.74 -12.91
N LEU A 20 -50.00 11.97 -12.55
CA LEU A 20 -49.15 12.87 -13.35
C LEU A 20 -48.59 13.99 -12.43
N LEU A 21 -47.69 13.61 -11.53
CA LEU A 21 -46.72 14.53 -10.90
C LEU A 21 -45.37 13.80 -10.79
N GLY A 22 -44.90 13.30 -11.93
CA GLY A 22 -43.47 13.22 -12.18
C GLY A 22 -43.09 14.54 -12.82
N ALA A 23 -42.31 15.37 -12.13
CA ALA A 23 -41.66 16.51 -12.74
C ALA A 23 -40.70 15.98 -13.81
N SER A 24 -41.15 15.90 -15.06
CA SER A 24 -40.27 15.77 -16.21
C SER A 24 -39.44 17.05 -16.28
N ALA A 25 -38.15 16.95 -15.97
CA ALA A 25 -37.19 17.90 -16.50
C ALA A 25 -37.42 18.00 -18.02
N PRO A 26 -37.34 19.19 -18.63
CA PRO A 26 -37.48 19.29 -20.08
C PRO A 26 -36.41 18.40 -20.71
N ALA A 27 -36.85 17.34 -21.39
CA ALA A 27 -35.96 16.52 -22.19
C ALA A 27 -35.38 17.43 -23.28
N LEU A 28 -34.09 17.73 -23.17
CA LEU A 28 -33.33 18.32 -24.26
C LEU A 28 -33.45 17.31 -25.41
N ALA A 29 -34.08 17.67 -26.53
CA ALA A 29 -34.38 16.70 -27.60
C ALA A 29 -33.37 16.75 -28.77
N GLN A 30 -32.24 17.45 -28.60
CA GLN A 30 -31.25 17.65 -29.66
C GLN A 30 -30.10 16.64 -29.57
N THR A 31 -29.74 16.08 -30.72
CA THR A 31 -28.51 15.32 -30.93
C THR A 31 -27.55 16.15 -31.77
N VAL A 32 -26.31 16.26 -31.32
CA VAL A 32 -25.25 17.02 -31.98
C VAL A 32 -24.09 16.09 -32.27
N SER A 33 -23.63 16.05 -33.52
CA SER A 33 -22.49 15.25 -33.95
C SER A 33 -21.42 16.08 -34.65
N LEU A 34 -20.17 15.72 -34.39
CA LEU A 34 -19.00 16.21 -35.11
C LEU A 34 -18.47 15.11 -36.02
N ASP A 35 -17.99 15.54 -37.18
CA ASP A 35 -17.28 14.71 -38.13
C ASP A 35 -15.92 14.25 -37.53
N PRO A 36 -15.24 13.26 -38.15
CA PRO A 36 -13.95 12.80 -37.66
C PRO A 36 -12.97 13.96 -37.46
N LEU A 37 -12.31 13.97 -36.30
CA LEU A 37 -11.36 15.01 -35.92
C LEU A 37 -9.96 14.43 -35.89
N THR A 38 -9.04 15.06 -36.61
CA THR A 38 -7.61 14.75 -36.53
C THR A 38 -6.88 15.91 -35.86
N ILE A 39 -6.19 15.62 -34.77
CA ILE A 39 -5.44 16.59 -33.97
C ILE A 39 -3.97 16.21 -34.05
N ALA A 40 -3.14 17.08 -34.63
CA ALA A 40 -1.70 16.90 -34.62
C ALA A 40 -1.16 16.96 -33.19
N THR A 41 -0.33 16.00 -32.79
CA THR A 41 0.31 15.98 -31.48
C THR A 41 1.63 16.77 -31.51
N PRO A 42 2.07 17.39 -30.40
CA PRO A 42 3.33 18.12 -30.34
C PRO A 42 4.57 17.30 -30.71
N GLU A 43 4.52 15.98 -30.54
CA GLU A 43 5.62 15.05 -30.75
C GLU A 43 5.67 14.47 -32.18
N GLY A 44 4.88 14.99 -33.12
CA GLY A 44 4.91 14.60 -34.53
C GLY A 44 4.03 13.39 -34.89
N GLY A 45 3.00 13.10 -34.09
CA GLY A 45 1.96 12.11 -34.38
C GLY A 45 0.59 12.73 -34.67
N ALA A 46 -0.42 11.88 -34.84
CA ALA A 46 -1.80 12.31 -35.02
C ALA A 46 -2.74 11.54 -34.08
N LEU A 47 -3.60 12.27 -33.39
CA LEU A 47 -4.73 11.75 -32.64
C LEU A 47 -5.99 11.88 -33.50
N THR A 48 -6.62 10.76 -33.84
CA THR A 48 -7.83 10.72 -34.65
C THR A 48 -9.01 10.26 -33.80
N LEU A 49 -10.08 11.05 -33.79
CA LEU A 49 -11.37 10.68 -33.22
C LEU A 49 -12.32 10.38 -34.36
N SER A 50 -12.83 9.16 -34.47
CA SER A 50 -13.70 8.76 -35.58
C SER A 50 -15.08 9.42 -35.56
N LYS A 51 -15.60 9.76 -34.36
CA LYS A 51 -16.87 10.47 -34.19
C LYS A 51 -16.95 11.09 -32.80
N VAL A 52 -17.63 12.22 -32.69
CA VAL A 52 -18.11 12.73 -31.39
C VAL A 52 -19.61 12.97 -31.50
N GLU A 53 -20.38 12.46 -30.54
CA GLU A 53 -21.83 12.59 -30.53
C GLU A 53 -22.34 12.88 -29.12
N ALA A 54 -23.19 13.90 -29.00
CA ALA A 54 -23.90 14.25 -27.78
C ALA A 54 -25.42 14.13 -28.03
N THR A 55 -26.10 13.29 -27.26
CA THR A 55 -27.55 13.05 -27.33
C THR A 55 -28.25 13.71 -26.15
N ASP A 56 -29.43 14.24 -26.40
CA ASP A 56 -30.25 14.99 -25.44
C ASP A 56 -29.44 16.06 -24.71
N THR A 57 -28.73 16.88 -25.49
CA THR A 57 -27.74 17.84 -24.98
C THR A 57 -28.22 19.28 -25.06
N ASN A 58 -27.66 20.18 -24.26
CA ASN A 58 -27.83 21.63 -24.42
C ASN A 58 -26.69 22.29 -25.19
N LEU A 59 -25.66 21.53 -25.55
CA LEU A 59 -24.49 22.05 -26.27
C LEU A 59 -24.82 22.25 -27.74
N THR A 60 -24.36 23.37 -28.30
CA THR A 60 -24.39 23.57 -29.75
C THR A 60 -23.24 22.82 -30.42
N ARG A 61 -23.29 22.69 -31.75
CA ARG A 61 -22.20 22.09 -32.54
C ARG A 61 -20.86 22.81 -32.32
N ASP A 62 -20.89 24.13 -32.29
CA ASP A 62 -19.69 24.95 -32.10
C ASP A 62 -19.12 24.80 -30.69
N GLU A 63 -19.98 24.72 -29.67
CA GLU A 63 -19.56 24.50 -28.29
C GLU A 63 -18.96 23.09 -28.11
N LEU A 64 -19.59 22.07 -28.70
CA LEU A 64 -19.05 20.72 -28.70
C LEU A 64 -17.69 20.69 -29.41
N ALA A 65 -17.54 21.35 -30.56
CA ALA A 65 -16.27 21.44 -31.28
C ALA A 65 -15.17 22.14 -30.47
N LYS A 66 -15.52 23.22 -29.75
CA LYS A 66 -14.57 23.97 -28.90
C LYS A 66 -14.01 23.13 -27.74
N LEU A 67 -14.75 22.15 -27.22
CA LEU A 67 -14.24 21.25 -26.19
C LEU A 67 -13.03 20.44 -26.68
N PHE A 68 -13.02 20.05 -27.96
CA PHE A 68 -11.97 19.23 -28.57
C PHE A 68 -10.93 20.04 -29.36
N ASN A 69 -11.19 21.33 -29.61
CA ASN A 69 -10.26 22.20 -30.30
C ASN A 69 -9.05 22.54 -29.41
N LYS A 70 -7.84 22.19 -29.84
CA LYS A 70 -6.60 22.50 -29.10
C LYS A 70 -6.38 24.00 -28.88
N ASP A 71 -6.82 24.85 -29.80
CA ASP A 71 -6.55 26.29 -29.80
C ASP A 71 -7.61 27.08 -29.00
N ALA A 72 -8.70 26.45 -28.58
CA ALA A 72 -9.72 27.09 -27.76
C ALA A 72 -9.18 27.37 -26.33
N PRO A 73 -9.35 28.61 -25.80
CA PRO A 73 -8.87 28.97 -24.47
C PRO A 73 -9.40 28.04 -23.37
N ALA A 74 -8.56 27.68 -22.41
CA ALA A 74 -8.96 26.79 -21.31
C ALA A 74 -10.15 27.34 -20.50
N ALA A 75 -10.25 28.67 -20.34
CA ALA A 75 -11.39 29.31 -19.69
C ALA A 75 -12.72 29.09 -20.44
N GLU A 76 -12.69 29.10 -21.77
CA GLU A 76 -13.86 28.86 -22.60
C GLU A 76 -14.32 27.40 -22.51
N LYS A 77 -13.37 26.45 -22.58
CA LYS A 77 -13.67 25.02 -22.39
C LYS A 77 -14.31 24.75 -21.02
N ARG A 78 -13.78 25.37 -19.96
CA ARG A 78 -14.35 25.29 -18.61
C ARG A 78 -15.77 25.86 -18.56
N ALA A 79 -16.02 27.01 -19.18
CA ALA A 79 -17.35 27.61 -19.22
C ALA A 79 -18.38 26.69 -19.93
N ILE A 80 -17.97 26.02 -21.02
CA ILE A 80 -18.80 25.03 -21.70
C ILE A 80 -19.05 23.80 -20.80
N ALA A 81 -18.00 23.24 -20.19
CA ALA A 81 -18.12 22.07 -19.31
C ALA A 81 -19.04 22.34 -18.09
N LYS A 82 -18.96 23.54 -17.50
CA LYS A 82 -19.79 23.93 -16.35
C LYS A 82 -21.29 23.97 -16.65
N LYS A 83 -21.68 24.27 -17.88
CA LYS A 83 -23.10 24.31 -18.30
C LYS A 83 -23.54 23.07 -19.07
N ALA A 84 -22.63 22.17 -19.41
CA ALA A 84 -22.91 21.04 -20.26
C ALA A 84 -23.93 20.10 -19.61
N LYS A 85 -24.97 19.77 -20.37
CA LYS A 85 -25.95 18.74 -20.07
C LYS A 85 -26.06 17.82 -21.27
N ALA A 86 -26.05 16.52 -21.03
CA ALA A 86 -26.28 15.51 -22.07
C ALA A 86 -26.72 14.19 -21.42
N ALA A 87 -27.74 13.53 -21.98
CA ALA A 87 -28.05 12.17 -21.56
C ALA A 87 -26.90 11.21 -21.90
N ARG A 88 -26.25 11.43 -23.05
CA ARG A 88 -25.11 10.65 -23.53
C ARG A 88 -24.13 11.53 -24.30
N LEU A 89 -22.84 11.37 -24.04
CA LEU A 89 -21.74 11.87 -24.84
C LEU A 89 -20.85 10.67 -25.19
N SER A 90 -20.73 10.33 -26.46
CA SER A 90 -19.90 9.22 -26.94
C SER A 90 -18.82 9.72 -27.89
N LEU A 91 -17.62 9.18 -27.71
CA LEU A 91 -16.52 9.30 -28.64
C LEU A 91 -16.38 7.95 -29.34
N GLY A 92 -16.29 7.97 -30.66
CA GLY A 92 -15.88 6.80 -31.43
C GLY A 92 -14.44 6.42 -31.11
N ASP A 93 -13.90 5.46 -31.87
CA ASP A 93 -12.52 5.02 -31.71
C ASP A 93 -11.55 6.21 -31.74
N VAL A 94 -10.73 6.29 -30.70
CA VAL A 94 -9.65 7.26 -30.54
C VAL A 94 -8.35 6.55 -30.87
N VAL A 95 -7.69 6.96 -31.95
CA VAL A 95 -6.46 6.34 -32.45
C VAL A 95 -5.35 7.36 -32.41
N SER A 96 -4.27 7.05 -31.69
CA SER A 96 -3.01 7.81 -31.75
C SER A 96 -1.97 6.99 -32.49
N GLU A 97 -1.39 7.57 -33.54
CA GLU A 97 -0.28 6.98 -34.29
C GLU A 97 0.95 7.88 -34.18
N ALA A 98 2.05 7.29 -33.72
CA ALA A 98 3.39 7.84 -33.71
C ALA A 98 4.35 6.80 -34.32
N LYS A 99 5.59 7.23 -34.60
CA LYS A 99 6.58 6.40 -35.32
C LYS A 99 6.75 5.00 -34.72
N ASP A 100 6.87 4.90 -33.40
CA ASP A 100 7.17 3.65 -32.69
C ASP A 100 6.06 3.26 -31.69
N GLN A 101 4.89 3.90 -31.77
CA GLN A 101 3.78 3.63 -30.87
C GLN A 101 2.42 3.82 -31.56
N ARG A 102 1.53 2.87 -31.35
CA ARG A 102 0.11 2.97 -31.67
C ARG A 102 -0.69 2.82 -30.40
N PHE A 103 -1.71 3.65 -30.22
CA PHE A 103 -2.67 3.57 -29.13
C PHE A 103 -4.09 3.66 -29.68
N VAL A 104 -4.98 2.80 -29.23
CA VAL A 104 -6.38 2.76 -29.64
C VAL A 104 -7.24 2.66 -28.40
N VAL A 105 -8.23 3.54 -28.26
CA VAL A 105 -9.28 3.42 -27.23
C VAL A 105 -10.64 3.35 -27.91
N LYS A 106 -11.47 2.42 -27.44
CA LYS A 106 -12.76 2.08 -28.03
C LYS A 106 -13.88 2.38 -27.03
N GLY A 107 -15.01 2.84 -27.57
CA GLY A 107 -16.27 2.95 -26.82
C GLY A 107 -16.21 3.93 -25.65
N LEU A 108 -15.49 5.05 -25.77
CA LEU A 108 -15.54 6.11 -24.76
C LEU A 108 -16.94 6.70 -24.67
N GLU A 109 -17.49 6.73 -23.47
CA GLU A 109 -18.84 7.17 -23.24
C GLU A 109 -19.02 7.79 -21.86
N ALA A 110 -19.68 8.93 -21.81
CA ALA A 110 -20.23 9.53 -20.60
C ALA A 110 -21.76 9.54 -20.69
N ARG A 111 -22.44 9.16 -19.60
CA ARG A 111 -23.90 9.19 -19.45
C ARG A 111 -24.31 10.07 -18.29
N GLY A 112 -25.46 10.73 -18.43
CA GLY A 112 -26.01 11.61 -17.41
C GLY A 112 -25.03 12.72 -17.05
N VAL A 113 -24.55 13.45 -18.06
CA VAL A 113 -23.69 14.61 -17.88
C VAL A 113 -24.57 15.77 -17.44
N ASP A 114 -24.27 16.36 -16.30
CA ASP A 114 -24.94 17.55 -15.78
C ASP A 114 -23.97 18.43 -14.99
N SER A 115 -23.53 19.53 -15.61
CA SER A 115 -22.86 20.64 -14.92
C SER A 115 -21.64 20.21 -14.09
N GLY A 116 -20.82 19.31 -14.64
CA GLY A 116 -19.64 18.75 -13.95
C GLY A 116 -19.85 17.42 -13.24
N ARG A 117 -21.08 16.92 -13.18
CA ARG A 117 -21.39 15.57 -12.71
C ARG A 117 -21.59 14.64 -13.89
N ILE A 118 -21.09 13.42 -13.77
CA ILE A 118 -21.24 12.36 -14.76
C ILE A 118 -21.74 11.12 -14.03
N ALA A 119 -22.96 10.68 -14.35
CA ALA A 119 -23.54 9.50 -13.71
C ALA A 119 -22.72 8.22 -14.01
N ARG A 120 -22.22 8.09 -15.24
CA ARG A 120 -21.30 7.01 -15.63
C ARG A 120 -20.34 7.47 -16.72
N LEU A 121 -19.05 7.21 -16.54
CA LEU A 121 -18.01 7.33 -17.55
C LEU A 121 -17.42 5.94 -17.82
N SER A 122 -17.24 5.55 -19.08
CA SER A 122 -16.69 4.23 -19.41
C SER A 122 -15.92 4.20 -20.73
N PHE A 123 -15.05 3.22 -20.89
CA PHE A 123 -14.55 2.76 -22.19
C PHE A 123 -14.55 1.22 -22.24
N THR A 124 -14.66 0.65 -23.44
CA THR A 124 -14.86 -0.80 -23.67
C THR A 124 -13.62 -1.51 -24.22
N GLY A 125 -12.51 -0.80 -24.32
CA GLY A 125 -11.21 -1.40 -24.61
C GLY A 125 -10.16 -0.33 -24.87
N ALA A 126 -8.93 -0.60 -24.46
CA ALA A 126 -7.76 0.16 -24.88
C ALA A 126 -6.64 -0.79 -25.26
N GLU A 127 -5.94 -0.50 -26.34
CA GLU A 127 -4.79 -1.28 -26.80
C GLU A 127 -3.64 -0.34 -27.14
N SER A 128 -2.43 -0.70 -26.73
CA SER A 128 -1.20 -0.04 -27.18
C SER A 128 -0.22 -1.07 -27.71
N THR A 129 0.42 -0.76 -28.82
CA THR A 129 1.60 -1.47 -29.29
C THR A 129 2.73 -0.46 -29.40
N PHE A 130 3.91 -0.83 -28.94
CA PHE A 130 5.08 0.03 -29.02
C PHE A 130 6.31 -0.79 -29.40
N ARG A 131 7.30 -0.12 -29.97
CA ARG A 131 8.58 -0.70 -30.35
C ARG A 131 9.69 0.10 -29.67
N ASN A 132 10.62 -0.60 -29.03
CA ASN A 132 11.85 -0.01 -28.53
C ASN A 132 13.05 -0.83 -28.98
N GLU A 133 14.25 -0.43 -28.57
CA GLU A 133 15.50 -1.13 -28.91
C GLU A 133 15.49 -2.59 -28.43
N GLN A 134 14.79 -2.87 -27.33
CA GLN A 134 14.71 -4.18 -26.69
C GLN A 134 13.64 -5.10 -27.30
N GLY A 135 12.70 -4.58 -28.08
CA GLY A 135 11.68 -5.37 -28.77
C GLY A 135 10.34 -4.67 -28.94
N ASP A 136 9.36 -5.45 -29.38
CA ASP A 136 7.98 -5.00 -29.50
C ASP A 136 7.23 -5.33 -28.19
N GLY A 137 6.40 -4.40 -27.73
CA GLY A 137 5.54 -4.57 -26.57
C GLY A 137 4.07 -4.33 -26.91
N LYS A 138 3.17 -4.94 -26.13
CA LYS A 138 1.73 -4.77 -26.24
C LYS A 138 1.11 -4.57 -24.86
N LEU A 139 0.17 -3.64 -24.75
CA LEU A 139 -0.70 -3.44 -23.60
C LEU A 139 -2.15 -3.52 -24.07
N ALA A 140 -3.01 -4.12 -23.27
CA ALA A 140 -4.44 -4.22 -23.51
C ALA A 140 -5.20 -4.02 -22.19
N ILE A 141 -6.31 -3.31 -22.26
CA ILE A 141 -7.27 -3.09 -21.18
C ILE A 141 -8.64 -3.48 -21.73
N ASN A 142 -9.42 -4.30 -21.02
CA ASN A 142 -10.73 -4.70 -21.51
C ASN A 142 -11.78 -3.61 -21.26
N GLY A 143 -11.73 -2.92 -20.12
CA GLY A 143 -12.61 -1.78 -19.89
C GLY A 143 -12.38 -1.06 -18.57
N LEU A 144 -12.97 0.13 -18.49
CA LEU A 144 -13.07 0.92 -17.28
C LEU A 144 -14.50 1.46 -17.19
N THR A 145 -15.07 1.46 -16.00
CA THR A 145 -16.31 2.15 -15.66
C THR A 145 -16.09 2.96 -14.39
N VAL A 146 -16.57 4.19 -14.39
CA VAL A 146 -16.59 5.10 -13.25
C VAL A 146 -18.03 5.57 -13.08
N ASP A 147 -18.65 5.27 -11.94
CA ASP A 147 -20.00 5.69 -11.60
C ASP A 147 -19.97 6.83 -10.57
N GLY A 148 -20.91 7.76 -10.68
CA GLY A 148 -21.10 8.84 -9.70
C GLY A 148 -19.94 9.83 -9.63
N LEU A 149 -19.34 10.18 -10.77
CA LEU A 149 -18.21 11.11 -10.83
C LEU A 149 -18.71 12.56 -10.64
N ASP A 150 -18.25 13.22 -9.57
CA ASP A 150 -18.53 14.64 -9.31
C ASP A 150 -17.23 15.47 -9.39
N LEU A 151 -17.12 16.27 -10.46
CA LEU A 151 -15.99 17.16 -10.70
C LEU A 151 -16.24 18.60 -10.23
N SER A 152 -17.39 18.90 -9.63
CA SER A 152 -17.77 20.27 -9.27
C SER A 152 -16.76 20.96 -8.36
N HIS A 153 -16.27 20.25 -7.33
CA HIS A 153 -15.24 20.74 -6.42
C HIS A 153 -13.88 20.92 -7.12
N LEU A 154 -13.49 19.98 -7.97
CA LEU A 154 -12.25 20.08 -8.75
C LEU A 154 -12.30 21.27 -9.71
N MET A 155 -13.45 21.51 -10.36
CA MET A 155 -13.65 22.65 -11.24
C MET A 155 -13.62 23.98 -10.49
N ALA A 156 -14.13 24.05 -9.25
CA ALA A 156 -14.04 25.24 -8.40
C ALA A 156 -12.58 25.51 -7.97
N ALA A 157 -11.87 24.46 -7.54
CA ALA A 157 -10.45 24.54 -7.17
C ALA A 157 -9.55 24.94 -8.34
N ALA A 158 -9.92 24.54 -9.56
CA ALA A 158 -9.23 24.95 -10.79
C ALA A 158 -9.28 26.47 -11.05
N GLU A 159 -10.29 27.18 -10.52
CA GLU A 159 -10.42 28.64 -10.70
C GLU A 159 -9.42 29.41 -9.84
N THR A 160 -9.03 28.85 -8.70
CA THR A 160 -8.06 29.44 -7.77
C THR A 160 -6.65 28.87 -7.95
N GLY A 161 -6.46 27.91 -8.87
CA GLY A 161 -5.19 27.22 -9.11
C GLY A 161 -4.81 26.22 -8.01
N GLN A 162 -5.71 25.91 -7.08
CA GLN A 162 -5.47 25.10 -5.88
C GLN A 162 -6.05 23.69 -6.03
N PHE A 163 -5.69 22.98 -7.10
CA PHE A 163 -6.22 21.64 -7.39
C PHE A 163 -6.06 20.62 -6.24
N ALA A 164 -5.02 20.79 -5.41
CA ALA A 164 -4.77 19.93 -4.26
C ALA A 164 -5.85 20.02 -3.17
N ASP A 165 -6.66 21.07 -3.19
CA ASP A 165 -7.74 21.34 -2.23
C ASP A 165 -9.12 20.91 -2.76
N GLY A 166 -9.19 20.48 -4.04
CA GLY A 166 -10.41 19.96 -4.64
C GLY A 166 -10.64 18.49 -4.30
N ALA A 167 -11.70 18.17 -3.55
CA ALA A 167 -12.11 16.79 -3.30
C ALA A 167 -12.75 16.19 -4.56
N LEU A 168 -12.27 15.02 -5.00
CA LEU A 168 -12.90 14.24 -6.05
C LEU A 168 -13.86 13.23 -5.40
N LYS A 169 -15.15 13.25 -5.79
CA LYS A 169 -16.10 12.21 -5.37
C LYS A 169 -16.38 11.26 -6.51
N ILE A 170 -16.28 9.98 -6.18
CA ILE A 170 -16.58 8.86 -7.06
C ILE A 170 -17.28 7.81 -6.21
N ASP A 171 -18.40 7.28 -6.70
CA ASP A 171 -19.13 6.21 -6.03
C ASP A 171 -18.51 4.85 -6.34
N ARG A 172 -18.10 4.62 -7.59
CA ARG A 172 -17.48 3.36 -7.99
C ARG A 172 -16.49 3.54 -9.13
N ILE A 173 -15.38 2.82 -9.06
CA ILE A 173 -14.46 2.55 -10.18
C ILE A 173 -14.43 1.04 -10.36
N ALA A 174 -14.65 0.56 -11.58
CA ALA A 174 -14.49 -0.82 -11.97
C ALA A 174 -13.59 -0.90 -13.20
N PHE A 175 -12.42 -1.49 -13.02
CA PHE A 175 -11.45 -1.78 -14.06
C PHE A 175 -11.48 -3.27 -14.37
N ASP A 176 -11.75 -3.59 -15.62
CA ASP A 176 -11.89 -4.96 -16.10
C ASP A 176 -10.70 -5.30 -17.00
N GLY A 177 -9.85 -6.22 -16.52
CA GLY A 177 -8.76 -6.78 -17.30
C GLY A 177 -7.64 -5.81 -17.67
N PHE A 178 -6.42 -6.20 -17.37
CA PHE A 178 -5.24 -5.70 -18.08
C PHE A 178 -4.37 -6.86 -18.50
N GLU A 179 -3.79 -6.77 -19.68
CA GLU A 179 -2.75 -7.69 -20.14
C GLU A 179 -1.66 -6.89 -20.86
N GLY A 180 -0.44 -6.99 -20.35
CA GLY A 180 0.74 -6.37 -20.90
C GLY A 180 1.83 -7.39 -21.16
N SER A 181 2.53 -7.25 -22.27
CA SER A 181 3.81 -7.92 -22.55
C SER A 181 4.83 -6.85 -22.90
N VAL A 182 5.85 -6.73 -22.06
CA VAL A 182 6.85 -5.65 -22.14
C VAL A 182 8.25 -6.27 -22.21
N PRO A 183 9.12 -5.84 -23.14
CA PRO A 183 10.53 -6.24 -23.14
C PRO A 183 11.21 -5.84 -21.83
N ASP A 184 11.84 -6.80 -21.18
CA ASP A 184 12.69 -6.59 -20.03
C ASP A 184 14.00 -5.94 -20.49
N SER A 185 14.25 -4.71 -20.01
CA SER A 185 15.38 -3.91 -20.44
C SER A 185 16.77 -4.52 -20.13
N LYS A 186 16.82 -5.43 -19.16
CA LYS A 186 18.06 -6.07 -18.70
C LYS A 186 18.25 -7.47 -19.29
N THR A 187 17.27 -8.01 -19.98
CA THR A 187 17.31 -9.34 -20.59
C THR A 187 17.58 -9.20 -22.09
N PRO A 188 18.67 -9.77 -22.62
CA PRO A 188 18.96 -9.75 -24.05
C PRO A 188 17.79 -10.26 -24.87
N LYS A 189 17.53 -9.62 -26.02
CA LYS A 189 16.38 -9.95 -26.89
C LYS A 189 16.40 -11.39 -27.40
N ASP A 190 17.59 -11.95 -27.56
CA ASP A 190 17.88 -13.31 -28.01
C ASP A 190 18.06 -14.31 -26.86
N ALA A 191 17.84 -13.91 -25.61
CA ALA A 191 17.92 -14.80 -24.47
C ALA A 191 16.96 -15.98 -24.60
N ALA A 192 17.38 -17.16 -24.12
CA ALA A 192 16.58 -18.37 -24.19
C ALA A 192 15.22 -18.20 -23.49
N GLY A 193 14.13 -18.42 -24.23
CA GLY A 193 12.76 -18.21 -23.74
C GLY A 193 12.22 -16.78 -23.93
N GLY A 194 13.01 -15.88 -24.52
CA GLY A 194 12.65 -14.50 -24.82
C GLY A 194 12.86 -13.53 -23.66
N ASN A 195 12.71 -12.24 -23.94
CA ASN A 195 12.91 -11.15 -22.98
C ASN A 195 11.60 -10.51 -22.51
N LEU A 196 10.43 -11.09 -22.80
CA LEU A 196 9.15 -10.48 -22.45
C LEU A 196 8.73 -10.83 -21.02
N THR A 197 8.48 -9.79 -20.22
CA THR A 197 7.73 -9.90 -18.98
C THR A 197 6.25 -9.69 -19.27
N ARG A 198 5.41 -10.65 -18.86
CA ARG A 198 3.96 -10.57 -19.01
C ARG A 198 3.33 -10.18 -17.67
N VAL A 199 2.45 -9.19 -17.71
CA VAL A 199 1.68 -8.72 -16.56
C VAL A 199 0.21 -8.85 -16.91
N LYS A 200 -0.57 -9.52 -16.06
CA LYS A 200 -2.01 -9.65 -16.21
C LYS A 200 -2.70 -9.19 -14.94
N LEU A 201 -3.77 -8.43 -15.04
CA LEU A 201 -4.68 -8.13 -13.94
C LEU A 201 -6.07 -8.64 -14.30
N GLY A 202 -6.70 -9.39 -13.41
CA GLY A 202 -8.08 -9.83 -13.60
C GLY A 202 -9.06 -8.66 -13.49
N SER A 203 -9.09 -8.00 -12.34
CA SER A 203 -9.91 -6.81 -12.13
C SER A 203 -9.41 -5.96 -10.97
N MET A 204 -9.82 -4.69 -10.98
CA MET A 204 -9.69 -3.78 -9.86
C MET A 204 -11.02 -3.06 -9.64
N SER A 205 -11.48 -2.96 -8.39
CA SER A 205 -12.65 -2.15 -8.05
C SER A 205 -12.38 -1.25 -6.86
N LEU A 206 -13.00 -0.09 -6.87
CA LEU A 206 -13.11 0.83 -5.74
C LEU A 206 -14.58 1.22 -5.61
N ASP A 207 -15.13 1.14 -4.41
CA ASP A 207 -16.50 1.55 -4.09
C ASP A 207 -16.43 2.50 -2.90
N ALA A 208 -17.16 3.60 -2.95
CA ALA A 208 -17.25 4.55 -1.86
C ALA A 208 -18.70 5.04 -1.67
N SER A 209 -19.05 5.37 -0.43
CA SER A 209 -20.33 6.00 -0.09
C SER A 209 -20.07 7.20 0.81
N TYR A 210 -20.90 8.24 0.69
CA TYR A 210 -20.65 9.52 1.34
C TYR A 210 -21.85 9.98 2.17
N ALA A 211 -21.57 10.66 3.28
CA ALA A 211 -22.53 11.52 3.98
C ALA A 211 -22.07 12.98 3.78
N GLY A 212 -22.70 13.69 2.85
CA GLY A 212 -22.18 14.98 2.39
C GLY A 212 -20.84 14.82 1.67
N ASP A 213 -19.78 15.41 2.21
CA ASP A 213 -18.41 15.32 1.68
C ASP A 213 -17.56 14.23 2.35
N ILE A 214 -18.11 13.54 3.36
CA ILE A 214 -17.35 12.61 4.18
C ILE A 214 -17.58 11.17 3.69
N PRO A 215 -16.53 10.43 3.32
CA PRO A 215 -16.67 9.02 2.99
C PRO A 215 -17.04 8.23 4.27
N THR A 216 -18.16 7.49 4.20
CA THR A 216 -18.66 6.66 5.31
C THR A 216 -18.38 5.18 5.10
N LYS A 217 -18.25 4.74 3.85
CA LYS A 217 -17.84 3.39 3.48
C LYS A 217 -16.87 3.47 2.31
N THR A 218 -15.83 2.65 2.36
CA THR A 218 -14.88 2.48 1.28
C THR A 218 -14.56 1.01 1.13
N ALA A 219 -14.53 0.49 -0.10
CA ALA A 219 -14.05 -0.83 -0.40
C ALA A 219 -13.14 -0.77 -1.62
N PHE A 220 -12.09 -1.57 -1.62
CA PHE A 220 -11.19 -1.74 -2.74
C PHE A 220 -10.86 -3.22 -2.89
N ALA A 221 -10.79 -3.69 -4.13
CA ALA A 221 -10.38 -5.05 -4.44
C ALA A 221 -9.50 -5.07 -5.69
N LEU A 222 -8.35 -5.72 -5.59
CA LEU A 222 -7.45 -6.07 -6.69
C LEU A 222 -7.44 -7.59 -6.80
N ARG A 223 -7.79 -8.14 -7.97
CA ARG A 223 -7.92 -9.58 -8.17
C ARG A 223 -6.99 -10.07 -9.27
N SER A 224 -6.23 -11.11 -8.94
CA SER A 224 -5.38 -11.86 -9.89
C SER A 224 -4.42 -10.97 -10.67
N LEU A 225 -3.58 -10.21 -9.95
CA LEU A 225 -2.43 -9.55 -10.54
C LEU A 225 -1.30 -10.59 -10.67
N VAL A 226 -1.05 -11.03 -11.89
CA VAL A 226 -0.03 -12.01 -12.26
C VAL A 226 1.12 -11.32 -12.95
N ILE A 227 2.33 -11.51 -12.44
CA ILE A 227 3.59 -11.09 -13.06
C ILE A 227 4.38 -12.34 -13.40
N GLN A 228 4.52 -12.59 -14.70
CA GLN A 228 5.33 -13.65 -15.26
C GLN A 228 6.59 -13.01 -15.85
N PRO A 229 7.74 -13.08 -15.15
CA PRO A 229 8.98 -12.47 -15.62
C PRO A 229 9.52 -13.18 -16.87
N ALA A 230 10.34 -12.47 -17.63
CA ALA A 230 11.13 -13.08 -18.71
C ALA A 230 11.99 -14.25 -18.16
N PRO A 231 12.03 -15.43 -18.79
CA PRO A 231 12.62 -16.64 -18.20
C PRO A 231 14.09 -16.54 -17.77
N ALA A 232 14.86 -15.69 -18.44
CA ALA A 232 16.28 -15.43 -18.19
C ALA A 232 16.54 -14.18 -17.34
N SER A 233 15.50 -13.51 -16.84
CA SER A 233 15.66 -12.32 -15.98
C SER A 233 16.12 -12.67 -14.56
N GLU A 234 16.68 -11.68 -13.88
CA GLU A 234 17.00 -11.76 -12.45
C GLU A 234 15.76 -12.12 -11.61
N LEU A 235 14.62 -11.48 -11.90
CA LEU A 235 13.37 -11.76 -11.20
C LEU A 235 12.92 -13.23 -11.38
N ALA A 236 13.04 -13.79 -12.59
CA ALA A 236 12.76 -15.21 -12.81
C ALA A 236 13.71 -16.12 -12.02
N THR A 237 14.97 -15.73 -11.88
CA THR A 237 15.97 -16.46 -11.07
C THR A 237 15.62 -16.42 -9.58
N SER A 238 15.28 -15.24 -9.04
CA SER A 238 14.84 -15.08 -7.65
C SER A 238 13.56 -15.86 -7.36
N LEU A 239 12.56 -15.81 -8.24
CA LEU A 239 11.32 -16.57 -8.08
C LEU A 239 11.57 -18.09 -8.11
N LYS A 240 12.41 -18.57 -9.03
CA LYS A 240 12.81 -19.99 -9.06
C LYS A 240 13.50 -20.42 -7.77
N GLY A 241 14.36 -19.56 -7.20
CA GLY A 241 14.98 -19.79 -5.89
C GLY A 241 13.96 -19.94 -4.75
N ALA A 242 12.84 -19.22 -4.82
CA ALA A 242 11.72 -19.36 -3.90
C ALA A 242 10.75 -20.52 -4.28
N GLY A 243 11.03 -21.26 -5.36
CA GLY A 243 10.17 -22.31 -5.89
C GLY A 243 8.85 -21.78 -6.47
N LEU A 244 8.91 -20.63 -7.14
CA LEU A 244 7.81 -19.95 -7.82
C LEU A 244 8.16 -19.74 -9.30
N SER A 245 7.18 -19.83 -10.19
CA SER A 245 7.35 -19.54 -11.63
C SER A 245 6.82 -18.16 -12.04
N GLN A 246 5.93 -17.60 -11.23
CA GLN A 246 5.29 -16.30 -11.41
C GLN A 246 4.88 -15.77 -10.04
N LEU A 247 4.63 -14.47 -9.97
CA LEU A 247 4.03 -13.84 -8.80
C LEU A 247 2.56 -13.59 -9.10
N GLU A 248 1.65 -14.18 -8.32
CA GLU A 248 0.23 -13.85 -8.37
C GLU A 248 -0.20 -13.26 -7.04
N MET A 249 -0.78 -12.06 -7.08
CA MET A 249 -1.27 -11.35 -5.91
C MET A 249 -2.72 -10.90 -6.04
N GLY A 250 -3.37 -10.77 -4.89
CA GLY A 250 -4.65 -10.09 -4.73
C GLY A 250 -4.62 -9.21 -3.48
N MET A 251 -5.42 -8.15 -3.48
CA MET A 251 -5.54 -7.26 -2.33
C MET A 251 -7.01 -6.90 -2.11
N THR A 252 -7.46 -6.86 -0.86
CA THR A 252 -8.76 -6.32 -0.50
C THR A 252 -8.60 -5.31 0.62
N PHE A 253 -9.43 -4.28 0.58
CA PHE A 253 -9.54 -3.28 1.61
C PHE A 253 -11.03 -2.97 1.81
N SER A 254 -11.48 -2.86 3.05
CA SER A 254 -12.77 -2.28 3.39
C SER A 254 -12.66 -1.46 4.66
N GLY A 255 -13.38 -0.35 4.68
CA GLY A 255 -13.38 0.57 5.79
C GLY A 255 -14.73 1.26 5.97
N THR A 256 -15.04 1.55 7.23
CA THR A 256 -16.29 2.17 7.64
C THR A 256 -15.98 3.30 8.62
N TYR A 257 -16.53 4.49 8.34
CA TYR A 257 -16.45 5.65 9.23
C TYR A 257 -17.80 5.90 9.91
N ASP A 258 -17.80 5.90 11.23
CA ASP A 258 -18.95 6.31 12.04
C ASP A 258 -18.81 7.79 12.39
N THR A 259 -19.68 8.60 11.80
CA THR A 259 -19.71 10.06 12.01
C THR A 259 -20.12 10.46 13.43
N ALA A 260 -20.96 9.67 14.11
CA ALA A 260 -21.43 9.96 15.46
C ALA A 260 -20.41 9.55 16.52
N ALA A 261 -19.79 8.38 16.35
CA ALA A 261 -18.76 7.88 17.24
C ALA A 261 -17.36 8.46 16.96
N LYS A 262 -17.16 9.09 15.79
CA LYS A 262 -15.84 9.55 15.30
C LYS A 262 -14.80 8.43 15.29
N THR A 263 -15.23 7.26 14.85
CA THR A 263 -14.42 6.05 14.77
C THR A 263 -14.29 5.60 13.33
N TYR A 264 -13.09 5.16 12.95
CA TYR A 264 -12.84 4.52 11.67
C TYR A 264 -12.42 3.07 11.89
N SER A 265 -13.12 2.15 11.25
CA SER A 265 -12.79 0.73 11.25
C SER A 265 -12.28 0.34 9.88
N ALA A 266 -11.06 -0.19 9.81
CA ALA A 266 -10.60 -0.97 8.67
C ALA A 266 -11.00 -2.43 8.90
N ASP A 267 -12.08 -2.85 8.27
CA ASP A 267 -12.76 -4.12 8.52
C ASP A 267 -12.07 -5.31 7.84
N ASP A 268 -11.39 -5.05 6.73
CA ASP A 268 -10.57 -5.98 5.96
C ASP A 268 -9.41 -5.23 5.30
N ILE A 269 -8.17 -5.64 5.54
CA ILE A 269 -7.00 -5.24 4.75
C ILE A 269 -6.22 -6.52 4.48
N THR A 270 -6.48 -7.19 3.37
CA THR A 270 -5.90 -8.50 3.09
C THR A 270 -5.03 -8.44 1.85
N LEU A 271 -3.76 -8.85 2.00
CA LEU A 271 -2.86 -9.17 0.89
C LEU A 271 -2.81 -10.70 0.74
N SER A 272 -3.04 -11.19 -0.48
CA SER A 272 -2.97 -12.61 -0.82
C SER A 272 -1.90 -12.82 -1.88
N LEU A 273 -1.07 -13.84 -1.68
CA LEU A 273 -0.02 -14.26 -2.60
C LEU A 273 -0.22 -15.74 -2.91
N ALA A 274 -0.46 -16.07 -4.19
CA ALA A 274 -0.64 -17.46 -4.60
C ALA A 274 0.60 -18.29 -4.22
N GLN A 275 0.38 -19.51 -3.72
CA GLN A 275 1.43 -20.45 -3.26
C GLN A 275 2.24 -19.99 -2.03
N LEU A 276 1.95 -18.81 -1.47
CA LEU A 276 2.61 -18.31 -0.25
C LEU A 276 1.62 -18.14 0.91
N GLY A 277 0.40 -17.69 0.65
CA GLY A 277 -0.64 -17.52 1.66
C GLY A 277 -1.26 -16.12 1.65
N SER A 278 -1.83 -15.70 2.77
CA SER A 278 -2.39 -14.36 2.93
C SER A 278 -2.11 -13.76 4.30
N VAL A 279 -2.04 -12.42 4.32
CA VAL A 279 -1.94 -11.62 5.53
C VAL A 279 -3.11 -10.64 5.53
N GLY A 280 -4.00 -10.80 6.50
CA GLY A 280 -5.12 -9.92 6.77
C GLY A 280 -4.83 -9.03 7.99
N LEU A 281 -5.28 -7.79 7.93
CA LEU A 281 -5.19 -6.81 9.00
C LEU A 281 -6.56 -6.16 9.21
N LYS A 282 -6.95 -5.98 10.46
CA LYS A 282 -8.10 -5.17 10.88
C LYS A 282 -7.63 -4.14 11.88
N ALA A 283 -8.07 -2.91 11.73
CA ALA A 283 -7.66 -1.82 12.60
C ALA A 283 -8.87 -0.96 13.00
N GLU A 284 -8.86 -0.48 14.24
CA GLU A 284 -9.87 0.43 14.78
C GLU A 284 -9.18 1.69 15.27
N LEU A 285 -9.64 2.83 14.76
CA LEU A 285 -9.17 4.17 15.13
C LEU A 285 -10.32 4.95 15.76
N ALA A 286 -10.00 5.71 16.80
CA ALA A 286 -10.87 6.67 17.47
C ALA A 286 -10.32 8.09 17.29
N GLY A 287 -11.14 9.11 17.55
CA GLY A 287 -10.75 10.50 17.40
C GLY A 287 -10.60 10.93 15.93
N VAL A 288 -11.27 10.24 15.01
CA VAL A 288 -11.23 10.52 13.59
C VAL A 288 -12.20 11.67 13.30
N GLU A 289 -11.68 12.90 13.35
CA GLU A 289 -12.47 14.11 13.10
C GLU A 289 -12.81 14.25 11.60
N PRO A 290 -14.04 14.70 11.23
CA PRO A 290 -14.44 14.87 9.82
C PRO A 290 -13.48 15.70 8.96
N VAL A 291 -12.79 16.66 9.59
CA VAL A 291 -11.82 17.53 8.94
C VAL A 291 -10.59 16.76 8.40
N LEU A 292 -10.37 15.51 8.81
CA LEU A 292 -9.38 14.62 8.19
C LEU A 292 -9.69 14.34 6.70
N PHE A 293 -10.97 14.35 6.33
CA PHE A 293 -11.40 14.06 4.96
C PHE A 293 -11.60 15.34 4.14
N THR A 294 -12.08 16.41 4.78
CA THR A 294 -12.54 17.62 4.09
C THR A 294 -11.64 18.84 4.27
N GLY A 295 -10.74 18.82 5.26
CA GLY A 295 -9.90 19.95 5.59
C GLY A 295 -8.71 20.14 4.64
N ASP A 296 -8.11 21.32 4.71
CA ASP A 296 -6.85 21.59 4.03
C ASP A 296 -5.69 20.74 4.63
N LYS A 297 -4.50 20.83 4.04
CA LYS A 297 -3.34 20.07 4.51
C LYS A 297 -3.03 20.31 6.00
N ALA A 298 -3.05 21.56 6.47
CA ALA A 298 -2.71 21.90 7.84
C ALA A 298 -3.76 21.38 8.83
N GLN A 299 -5.04 21.53 8.49
CA GLN A 299 -6.16 21.01 9.28
C GLN A 299 -6.14 19.48 9.36
N ARG A 300 -5.85 18.80 8.24
CA ARG A 300 -5.70 17.34 8.21
C ARG A 300 -4.53 16.86 9.05
N THR A 301 -3.38 17.53 8.98
CA THR A 301 -2.23 17.20 9.83
C THR A 301 -2.55 17.38 11.31
N ALA A 302 -3.20 18.49 11.68
CA ALA A 302 -3.61 18.74 13.07
C ALA A 302 -4.61 17.68 13.56
N ALA A 303 -5.58 17.30 12.74
CA ALA A 303 -6.55 16.26 13.09
C ALA A 303 -5.92 14.86 13.15
N ALA A 304 -4.89 14.59 12.35
CA ALA A 304 -4.17 13.31 12.37
C ALA A 304 -3.42 13.09 13.70
N MET A 305 -3.03 14.16 14.39
CA MET A 305 -2.42 14.08 15.72
C MET A 305 -3.43 13.66 16.81
N SER A 306 -4.72 13.88 16.58
CA SER A 306 -5.79 13.48 17.52
C SER A 306 -6.21 12.02 17.36
N LEU A 307 -5.66 11.31 16.39
CA LEU A 307 -5.96 9.89 16.18
C LEU A 307 -5.49 9.06 17.37
N ALA A 308 -6.35 8.13 17.76
CA ALA A 308 -6.06 7.15 18.78
C ALA A 308 -6.34 5.75 18.25
N PHE A 309 -5.43 4.83 18.54
CA PHE A 309 -5.56 3.43 18.20
C PHE A 309 -6.41 2.69 19.24
N SER A 310 -7.42 1.94 18.79
CA SER A 310 -8.34 1.19 19.67
C SER A 310 -8.18 -0.33 19.55
N GLY A 311 -7.71 -0.84 18.42
CA GLY A 311 -7.53 -2.28 18.24
C GLY A 311 -6.87 -2.65 16.91
N LEU A 312 -6.06 -3.70 16.94
CA LEU A 312 -5.38 -4.28 15.78
C LEU A 312 -5.58 -5.79 15.82
N THR A 313 -5.95 -6.38 14.69
CA THR A 313 -5.90 -7.83 14.50
C THR A 313 -5.10 -8.12 13.24
N VAL A 314 -4.06 -8.93 13.37
CA VAL A 314 -3.29 -9.46 12.25
C VAL A 314 -3.61 -10.94 12.12
N ARG A 315 -3.97 -11.40 10.93
CA ARG A 315 -4.21 -12.81 10.62
C ARG A 315 -3.31 -13.24 9.47
N VAL A 316 -2.46 -14.22 9.73
CA VAL A 316 -1.67 -14.91 8.72
C VAL A 316 -2.34 -16.23 8.40
N VAL A 317 -2.58 -16.51 7.13
CA VAL A 317 -3.00 -17.83 6.62
C VAL A 317 -1.89 -18.33 5.74
N ASN A 318 -1.29 -19.46 6.09
CA ASN A 318 -0.19 -20.03 5.35
C ASN A 318 -0.70 -20.78 4.12
N GLY A 319 -0.11 -20.49 2.96
CA GLY A 319 -0.35 -21.18 1.70
C GLY A 319 0.87 -21.93 1.17
N GLY A 320 1.87 -22.19 2.02
CA GLY A 320 3.17 -22.78 1.66
C GLY A 320 4.35 -21.82 1.85
N GLY A 321 4.09 -20.54 2.14
CA GLY A 321 5.12 -19.51 2.27
C GLY A 321 5.95 -19.65 3.55
N VAL A 322 5.34 -20.09 4.66
CA VAL A 322 6.07 -20.29 5.92
C VAL A 322 7.06 -21.43 5.80
N GLU A 323 6.69 -22.54 5.16
CA GLU A 323 7.57 -23.68 4.91
C GLU A 323 8.72 -23.26 3.99
N LYS A 324 8.45 -22.51 2.91
CA LYS A 324 9.49 -22.00 2.02
C LYS A 324 10.47 -21.08 2.77
N ALA A 325 9.97 -20.18 3.61
CA ALA A 325 10.80 -19.28 4.41
C ALA A 325 11.64 -20.03 5.45
N LEU A 326 11.05 -21.00 6.15
CA LEU A 326 11.77 -21.85 7.10
C LEU A 326 12.81 -22.72 6.39
N ALA A 327 12.54 -23.21 5.17
CA ALA A 327 13.49 -23.98 4.38
C ALA A 327 14.71 -23.15 4.02
N PHE A 328 14.46 -21.93 3.53
CA PHE A 328 15.49 -20.98 3.16
C PHE A 328 16.36 -20.60 4.36
N ALA A 329 15.75 -20.26 5.50
CA ALA A 329 16.46 -19.91 6.73
C ALA A 329 17.22 -21.10 7.35
N ALA A 330 16.68 -22.32 7.25
CA ALA A 330 17.38 -23.52 7.69
C ALA A 330 18.63 -23.79 6.83
N ALA A 331 18.50 -23.65 5.50
CA ALA A 331 19.60 -23.82 4.56
C ALA A 331 20.70 -22.78 4.78
N SER A 332 20.37 -21.52 5.05
CA SER A 332 21.37 -20.47 5.34
C SER A 332 22.14 -20.71 6.64
N GLN A 333 21.58 -21.51 7.57
CA GLN A 333 22.24 -21.91 8.82
C GLN A 333 22.84 -23.32 8.78
N ASN A 334 22.86 -23.99 7.62
CA ASN A 334 23.27 -25.39 7.48
C ASN A 334 22.54 -26.35 8.44
N LYS A 335 21.28 -26.04 8.77
CA LYS A 335 20.41 -26.85 9.64
C LYS A 335 19.38 -27.59 8.80
N SER A 336 18.93 -28.74 9.30
CA SER A 336 17.75 -29.40 8.73
C SER A 336 16.50 -28.57 9.04
N MET A 337 15.49 -28.64 8.16
CA MET A 337 14.19 -28.00 8.38
C MET A 337 13.62 -28.31 9.77
N ALA A 338 13.59 -29.59 10.14
CA ALA A 338 13.01 -30.03 11.40
C ALA A 338 13.78 -29.48 12.62
N ALA A 339 15.11 -29.45 12.56
CA ALA A 339 15.93 -28.89 13.64
C ALA A 339 15.69 -27.38 13.78
N PHE A 340 15.71 -26.65 12.67
CA PHE A 340 15.51 -25.21 12.67
C PHE A 340 14.09 -24.82 13.14
N GLN A 341 13.08 -25.57 12.72
CA GLN A 341 11.69 -25.37 13.13
C GLN A 341 11.50 -25.62 14.63
N ALA A 342 12.07 -26.70 15.17
CA ALA A 342 12.01 -27.00 16.60
C ALA A 342 12.71 -25.93 17.45
N GLU A 343 13.88 -25.47 17.01
CA GLU A 343 14.62 -24.38 17.65
C GLU A 343 13.83 -23.06 17.62
N THR A 344 13.29 -22.69 16.46
CA THR A 344 12.52 -21.45 16.30
C THR A 344 11.23 -21.48 17.13
N ALA A 345 10.52 -22.62 17.17
CA ALA A 345 9.35 -22.79 18.01
C ALA A 345 9.71 -22.70 19.51
N GLY A 346 10.84 -23.29 19.91
CA GLY A 346 11.36 -23.19 21.27
C GLY A 346 11.70 -21.74 21.66
N MET A 347 12.37 -21.01 20.76
CA MET A 347 12.69 -19.59 20.94
C MET A 347 11.42 -18.73 21.06
N ALA A 348 10.43 -18.95 20.18
CA ALA A 348 9.16 -18.23 20.23
C ALA A 348 8.44 -18.46 21.57
N GLY A 349 8.45 -19.70 22.07
CA GLY A 349 7.87 -20.06 23.36
C GLY A 349 8.53 -19.39 24.58
N GLN A 350 9.77 -18.91 24.47
CA GLN A 350 10.51 -18.29 25.57
C GLN A 350 10.62 -16.77 25.44
N ILE A 351 10.97 -16.27 24.25
CA ILE A 351 11.22 -14.85 23.98
C ILE A 351 9.91 -14.05 24.04
N ILE A 352 8.83 -14.57 23.43
CA ILE A 352 7.56 -13.83 23.38
C ILE A 352 6.99 -13.60 24.78
N PRO A 353 6.95 -14.60 25.69
CA PRO A 353 6.51 -14.34 27.04
C PRO A 353 7.39 -13.33 27.78
N ALA A 354 8.71 -13.39 27.60
CA ALA A 354 9.64 -12.45 28.22
C ALA A 354 9.40 -11.00 27.74
N LEU A 355 9.20 -10.79 26.44
CA LEU A 355 8.90 -9.48 25.86
C LEU A 355 7.56 -8.92 26.34
N LEU A 356 6.54 -9.77 26.51
CA LEU A 356 5.20 -9.37 26.93
C LEU A 356 5.01 -9.30 28.46
N GLY A 357 6.10 -9.37 29.23
CA GLY A 357 6.08 -9.20 30.68
C GLY A 357 5.65 -10.43 31.49
N GLY A 358 5.77 -11.63 30.95
CA GLY A 358 5.63 -12.89 31.69
C GLY A 358 4.23 -13.23 32.21
N THR A 359 3.20 -12.55 31.73
CA THR A 359 1.80 -12.81 32.13
C THR A 359 1.26 -14.13 31.57
N ALA A 360 0.13 -14.63 32.09
CA ALA A 360 -0.53 -15.80 31.51
C ALA A 360 -0.90 -15.61 30.02
N SER A 361 -1.31 -14.40 29.62
CA SER A 361 -1.58 -14.03 28.22
C SER A 361 -0.31 -14.06 27.37
N ALA A 362 0.81 -13.65 27.94
CA ALA A 362 2.12 -13.69 27.30
C ALA A 362 2.56 -15.14 27.01
N ALA A 363 2.39 -16.04 27.98
CA ALA A 363 2.64 -17.47 27.82
C ALA A 363 1.77 -18.12 26.74
N SER A 364 0.45 -17.85 26.74
CA SER A 364 -0.45 -18.38 25.70
C SER A 364 -0.11 -17.84 24.31
N THR A 365 0.33 -16.59 24.21
CA THR A 365 0.76 -15.98 22.94
C THR A 365 2.02 -16.66 22.41
N GLY A 366 3.04 -16.86 23.26
CA GLY A 366 4.25 -17.60 22.88
C GLY A 366 3.95 -19.03 22.43
N ALA A 367 3.05 -19.73 23.14
CA ALA A 367 2.61 -21.07 22.77
C ALA A 367 1.88 -21.10 21.41
N ALA A 368 1.00 -20.13 21.13
CA ALA A 368 0.30 -20.05 19.86
C ALA A 368 1.26 -19.83 18.69
N VAL A 369 2.25 -18.94 18.85
CA VAL A 369 3.28 -18.70 17.83
C VAL A 369 4.18 -19.92 17.64
N ALA A 370 4.62 -20.56 18.74
CA ALA A 370 5.39 -21.81 18.66
C ALA A 370 4.63 -22.90 17.90
N ALA A 371 3.34 -23.09 18.21
CA ALA A 371 2.48 -24.05 17.53
C ALA A 371 2.30 -23.73 16.04
N PHE A 372 2.21 -22.44 15.67
CA PHE A 372 2.18 -22.02 14.27
C PHE A 372 3.49 -22.32 13.56
N VAL A 373 4.64 -22.07 14.19
CA VAL A 373 5.95 -22.41 13.61
C VAL A 373 6.05 -23.92 13.39
N SER A 374 5.59 -24.74 14.32
CA SER A 374 5.62 -26.21 14.20
C SER A 374 4.61 -26.78 13.19
N ASN A 375 3.45 -26.16 13.04
CA ASN A 375 2.40 -26.59 12.11
C ASN A 375 1.72 -25.36 11.49
N PRO A 376 2.33 -24.77 10.45
CA PRO A 376 1.93 -23.47 9.93
C PRO A 376 0.63 -23.58 9.12
N LYS A 377 -0.50 -23.33 9.77
CA LYS A 377 -1.81 -23.21 9.12
C LYS A 377 -2.31 -21.77 9.15
N SER A 378 -2.69 -21.28 10.32
CA SER A 378 -3.05 -19.88 10.51
C SER A 378 -2.64 -19.39 11.89
N LEU A 379 -2.31 -18.10 11.98
CA LEU A 379 -1.98 -17.39 13.21
C LEU A 379 -2.75 -16.08 13.22
N THR A 380 -3.52 -15.85 14.28
CA THR A 380 -4.19 -14.57 14.52
C THR A 380 -3.61 -13.94 15.77
N VAL A 381 -3.10 -12.71 15.65
CA VAL A 381 -2.57 -11.91 16.74
C VAL A 381 -3.48 -10.69 16.91
N THR A 382 -3.97 -10.48 18.12
CA THR A 382 -4.81 -9.34 18.47
C THR A 382 -4.08 -8.46 19.48
N ALA A 383 -4.07 -7.16 19.25
CA ALA A 383 -3.53 -6.17 20.17
C ALA A 383 -4.59 -5.11 20.48
N LYS A 384 -4.84 -4.87 21.76
CA LYS A 384 -5.76 -3.81 22.24
C LYS A 384 -5.12 -3.00 23.37
N PRO A 385 -5.29 -1.68 23.41
CA PRO A 385 -4.85 -0.90 24.57
C PRO A 385 -5.45 -1.41 25.89
N LYS A 386 -4.66 -1.39 26.95
CA LYS A 386 -5.10 -1.80 28.30
C LYS A 386 -6.00 -0.76 28.98
N ALA A 387 -5.91 0.52 28.58
CA ALA A 387 -6.60 1.63 29.24
C ALA A 387 -7.07 2.68 28.21
N GLY A 388 -8.25 2.46 27.61
CA GLY A 388 -8.84 3.35 26.59
C GLY A 388 -8.02 3.41 25.29
N PRO A 389 -8.51 4.10 24.23
CA PRO A 389 -7.76 4.28 23.00
C PRO A 389 -6.38 4.90 23.26
N LEU A 390 -5.33 4.34 22.66
CA LEU A 390 -3.96 4.83 22.81
C LEU A 390 -3.70 5.92 21.76
N SER A 391 -3.49 7.17 22.19
CA SER A 391 -3.16 8.27 21.28
C SER A 391 -1.85 8.00 20.53
N LEU A 392 -1.80 8.34 19.24
CA LEU A 392 -0.56 8.24 18.45
C LEU A 392 0.53 9.18 18.97
N VAL A 393 0.16 10.34 19.51
CA VAL A 393 1.09 11.29 20.12
C VAL A 393 1.63 10.75 21.44
N GLU A 394 0.78 10.13 22.26
CA GLU A 394 1.23 9.44 23.49
C GLU A 394 2.20 8.31 23.14
N ALA A 395 1.86 7.47 22.15
CA ALA A 395 2.72 6.38 21.71
C ALA A 395 4.07 6.88 21.17
N ALA A 396 4.09 7.97 20.40
CA ALA A 396 5.32 8.58 19.91
C ALA A 396 6.17 9.20 21.04
N ALA A 397 5.52 9.82 22.03
CA ALA A 397 6.20 10.42 23.17
C ALA A 397 6.91 9.40 24.08
N LEU A 398 6.47 8.13 24.09
CA LEU A 398 7.13 7.06 24.85
C LEU A 398 8.56 6.77 24.35
N GLY A 399 8.85 7.01 23.06
CA GLY A 399 10.20 6.87 22.47
C GLY A 399 10.79 5.45 22.45
N ASP A 400 10.18 4.50 23.16
CA ASP A 400 10.57 3.10 23.26
C ASP A 400 9.44 2.18 22.76
N PRO A 401 9.69 1.35 21.72
CA PRO A 401 8.72 0.37 21.24
C PRO A 401 8.23 -0.60 22.33
N MET A 402 9.07 -0.95 23.31
CA MET A 402 8.67 -1.86 24.39
C MET A 402 7.70 -1.20 25.37
N ALA A 403 7.85 0.09 25.64
CA ALA A 403 6.89 0.84 26.44
C ALA A 403 5.50 0.87 25.78
N VAL A 404 5.43 0.99 24.45
CA VAL A 404 4.17 0.89 23.69
C VAL A 404 3.57 -0.51 23.83
N VAL A 405 4.36 -1.56 23.62
CA VAL A 405 3.90 -2.96 23.75
C VAL A 405 3.36 -3.24 25.16
N GLN A 406 3.96 -2.68 26.20
CA GLN A 406 3.47 -2.82 27.58
C GLN A 406 2.11 -2.16 27.83
N ARG A 407 1.72 -1.16 27.02
CA ARG A 407 0.37 -0.56 27.06
C ARG A 407 -0.68 -1.41 26.35
N LEU A 408 -0.27 -2.46 25.63
CA LEU A 408 -1.16 -3.32 24.85
C LEU A 408 -1.39 -4.66 25.55
N ALA A 409 -2.64 -5.11 25.55
CA ALA A 409 -3.02 -6.49 25.77
C ALA A 409 -2.89 -7.23 24.44
N ILE A 410 -1.91 -8.13 24.35
CA ILE A 410 -1.64 -8.93 23.16
C ILE A 410 -2.03 -10.38 23.42
N THR A 411 -2.80 -10.94 22.50
CA THR A 411 -3.18 -12.36 22.47
C THR A 411 -2.88 -12.93 21.09
N ALA A 412 -2.57 -14.23 21.03
CA ALA A 412 -2.48 -14.94 19.77
C ALA A 412 -3.20 -16.28 19.83
N VAL A 413 -3.72 -16.71 18.69
CA VAL A 413 -4.37 -18.00 18.48
C VAL A 413 -3.83 -18.59 17.19
N SER A 414 -3.44 -19.86 17.20
CA SER A 414 -3.08 -20.60 16.00
C SER A 414 -3.99 -21.80 15.78
N GLU A 415 -4.26 -22.08 14.52
CA GLU A 415 -5.08 -23.22 14.12
C GLU A 415 -4.20 -24.48 14.13
N GLY A 416 -4.11 -25.08 15.31
CA GLY A 416 -3.13 -26.12 15.65
C GLY A 416 -2.73 -26.09 17.13
N ALA A 417 -2.92 -24.95 17.81
CA ALA A 417 -2.92 -24.92 19.26
C ALA A 417 -4.15 -25.67 19.78
N ALA A 418 -3.93 -26.73 20.56
CA ALA A 418 -5.02 -27.31 21.35
C ALA A 418 -5.70 -26.17 22.12
N ALA A 419 -7.02 -26.07 22.03
CA ALA A 419 -7.80 -25.09 22.75
C ALA A 419 -7.40 -25.10 24.24
N PRO A 420 -7.24 -23.94 24.91
CA PRO A 420 -7.06 -23.95 26.34
C PRO A 420 -8.27 -24.63 26.96
N ALA A 421 -8.04 -25.77 27.63
CA ALA A 421 -9.08 -26.47 28.36
C ALA A 421 -9.77 -25.49 29.34
N PRO A 422 -11.10 -25.53 29.49
CA PRO A 422 -11.79 -24.70 30.45
C PRO A 422 -11.25 -24.98 31.85
N LYS A 423 -10.96 -23.92 32.61
CA LYS A 423 -10.46 -23.98 33.98
C LYS A 423 -11.39 -24.86 34.83
N ALA A 424 -10.91 -26.04 35.21
CA ALA A 424 -11.51 -26.84 36.27
C ALA A 424 -10.64 -26.71 37.54
N GLY A 425 -11.27 -26.26 38.61
CA GLY A 425 -10.97 -26.53 40.02
C GLY A 425 -9.52 -26.54 40.47
N ALA A 426 -9.17 -25.57 41.32
CA ALA A 426 -8.02 -25.64 42.20
C ALA A 426 -8.03 -26.95 43.00
N ALA A 427 -6.99 -27.76 42.82
CA ALA A 427 -6.60 -28.80 43.76
C ALA A 427 -5.07 -28.74 43.91
N ALA A 428 -4.64 -28.45 45.13
CA ALA A 428 -3.24 -28.40 45.51
C ALA A 428 -2.61 -29.80 45.49
N ALA A 429 -1.40 -29.90 44.95
CA ALA A 429 -0.51 -31.05 45.05
C ALA A 429 0.96 -30.56 45.06
N PRO A 430 1.90 -31.31 45.67
CA PRO A 430 2.94 -30.73 46.52
C PRO A 430 4.22 -30.30 45.79
N SER A 431 4.90 -29.35 46.43
CA SER A 431 6.26 -28.87 46.16
C SER A 431 7.26 -30.01 45.97
N ALA A 432 7.83 -30.13 44.77
CA ALA A 432 9.02 -30.91 44.50
C ALA A 432 10.28 -30.01 44.60
N ALA A 433 11.29 -30.53 45.30
CA ALA A 433 12.56 -29.89 45.60
C ALA A 433 13.38 -29.49 44.35
N PRO A 434 14.29 -28.51 44.45
CA PRO A 434 14.96 -27.91 43.30
C PRO A 434 16.04 -28.83 42.71
N ALA A 435 16.03 -28.98 41.38
CA ALA A 435 17.10 -29.63 40.63
C ALA A 435 18.36 -28.73 40.54
N PRO A 436 19.57 -29.30 40.37
CA PRO A 436 20.83 -28.55 40.49
C PRO A 436 21.02 -27.55 39.36
N LYS A 437 21.54 -26.36 39.70
CA LYS A 437 22.02 -25.34 38.75
C LYS A 437 23.14 -25.93 37.88
N VAL A 438 22.84 -26.20 36.61
CA VAL A 438 23.86 -26.28 35.56
C VAL A 438 24.22 -24.85 35.18
N ALA A 439 25.50 -24.51 35.30
CA ALA A 439 26.02 -23.21 34.93
C ALA A 439 25.70 -22.91 33.45
N GLN A 440 24.94 -21.84 33.22
CA GLN A 440 24.77 -21.24 31.89
C GLN A 440 26.14 -20.76 31.41
N ALA A 441 26.66 -21.40 30.37
CA ALA A 441 27.65 -20.78 29.51
C ALA A 441 26.97 -19.62 28.76
N ALA A 442 27.61 -18.46 28.73
CA ALA A 442 27.13 -17.30 27.99
C ALA A 442 26.97 -17.66 26.49
N PRO A 443 25.84 -17.30 25.84
CA PRO A 443 25.71 -17.50 24.41
C PRO A 443 26.69 -16.56 23.69
N ALA A 444 27.52 -17.13 22.81
CA ALA A 444 28.32 -16.35 21.87
C ALA A 444 27.39 -15.56 20.96
N ALA A 445 27.58 -14.24 20.89
CA ALA A 445 26.80 -13.36 20.02
C ALA A 445 26.94 -13.79 18.56
N GLY A 446 25.83 -14.06 17.89
CA GLY A 446 25.81 -14.39 16.46
C GLY A 446 26.26 -13.20 15.60
N LYS A 447 26.92 -13.49 14.47
CA LYS A 447 27.33 -12.50 13.47
C LYS A 447 26.08 -11.96 12.75
N LEU A 448 25.84 -10.66 12.82
CA LEU A 448 24.85 -9.90 12.05
C LEU A 448 25.42 -9.54 10.67
N THR A 449 24.59 -9.57 9.63
CA THR A 449 24.93 -9.19 8.25
C THR A 449 23.81 -8.33 7.64
N GLY A 450 24.07 -7.67 6.51
CA GLY A 450 23.07 -6.89 5.77
C GLY A 450 22.42 -5.77 6.60
N LEU A 451 21.12 -5.53 6.41
CA LEU A 451 20.39 -4.47 7.13
C LEU A 451 20.45 -4.60 8.66
N ALA A 452 20.56 -5.83 9.20
CA ALA A 452 20.67 -6.05 10.64
C ALA A 452 22.03 -5.54 11.19
N ALA A 453 23.11 -5.70 10.41
CA ALA A 453 24.42 -5.15 10.76
C ALA A 453 24.44 -3.63 10.63
N LEU A 454 23.81 -3.07 9.59
CA LEU A 454 23.70 -1.62 9.38
C LEU A 454 22.93 -0.95 10.52
N ASN A 455 21.83 -1.56 10.98
CA ASN A 455 21.06 -1.06 12.14
C ASN A 455 21.85 -1.06 13.46
N ALA A 456 22.89 -1.88 13.58
CA ALA A 456 23.76 -1.88 14.76
C ALA A 456 24.79 -0.72 14.74
N VAL A 457 25.09 -0.17 13.56
CA VAL A 457 26.01 0.97 13.38
C VAL A 457 25.26 2.30 13.41
N ILE A 458 24.07 2.39 12.81
CA ILE A 458 23.31 3.63 12.69
C ILE A 458 22.80 4.11 14.06
N GLY A 459 23.10 5.35 14.41
CA GLY A 459 22.83 5.96 15.70
C GLY A 459 23.90 5.67 16.76
N ASN A 460 24.99 5.00 16.40
CA ASN A 460 26.10 4.63 17.28
C ASN A 460 27.44 5.15 16.73
N THR A 461 28.46 5.13 17.60
CA THR A 461 29.83 5.50 17.24
C THR A 461 30.63 4.23 16.96
N VAL A 462 31.45 4.24 15.90
CA VAL A 462 32.46 3.22 15.65
C VAL A 462 33.85 3.82 15.76
N SER A 463 34.80 3.06 16.31
CA SER A 463 36.19 3.52 16.47
C SER A 463 37.17 2.43 16.05
N GLY A 464 38.22 2.80 15.34
CA GLY A 464 39.19 1.86 14.77
C GLY A 464 40.25 2.58 13.95
N LYS A 465 40.96 1.85 13.09
CA LYS A 465 41.96 2.45 12.19
C LYS A 465 41.39 2.62 10.79
N ASN A 466 41.65 3.78 10.17
CA ASN A 466 41.27 4.08 8.79
C ASN A 466 42.17 3.32 7.77
N ALA A 467 42.14 3.74 6.49
CA ALA A 467 42.96 3.15 5.43
C ALA A 467 44.46 3.34 5.60
N ASP A 468 44.81 4.52 6.09
CA ASP A 468 46.18 4.97 6.25
C ASP A 468 46.80 4.47 7.57
N GLY A 469 45.98 3.88 8.44
CA GLY A 469 46.37 3.27 9.71
C GLY A 469 46.19 4.16 10.93
N ASP A 470 45.62 5.35 10.73
CA ASP A 470 45.34 6.36 11.74
C ASP A 470 44.11 5.99 12.55
N ALA A 471 44.16 6.29 13.85
CA ALA A 471 43.03 6.04 14.74
C ALA A 471 41.93 7.07 14.48
N GLY A 472 40.71 6.59 14.23
CA GLY A 472 39.55 7.41 13.98
C GLY A 472 38.33 7.01 14.79
N VAL A 473 37.39 7.94 14.88
CA VAL A 473 36.07 7.77 15.48
C VAL A 473 35.02 8.29 14.51
N TRP A 474 34.02 7.47 14.16
CA TRP A 474 32.94 7.83 13.26
C TRP A 474 31.60 7.70 13.96
N PHE A 475 30.78 8.75 13.94
CA PHE A 475 29.40 8.72 14.43
C PHE A 475 28.44 8.78 13.24
N TYR A 476 27.65 7.72 13.06
CA TYR A 476 26.60 7.66 12.04
C TYR A 476 25.29 8.11 12.68
N ASP A 477 24.86 9.35 12.40
CA ASP A 477 23.60 9.84 12.93
C ASP A 477 22.41 9.15 12.22
N LYS A 478 21.20 9.23 12.78
CA LYS A 478 20.00 8.61 12.17
C LYS A 478 19.41 9.41 10.99
N LYS A 479 19.96 10.59 10.70
CA LYS A 479 19.46 11.55 9.71
C LYS A 479 20.27 11.55 8.40
N GLY A 480 21.31 10.73 8.31
CA GLY A 480 22.14 10.60 7.11
C GLY A 480 23.43 11.42 7.14
N ALA A 481 23.87 11.91 8.30
CA ALA A 481 25.19 12.52 8.47
C ALA A 481 26.14 11.55 9.17
N VAL A 482 27.38 11.48 8.67
CA VAL A 482 28.49 10.78 9.34
C VAL A 482 29.50 11.83 9.77
N LYS A 483 29.93 11.75 11.03
CA LYS A 483 30.96 12.64 11.57
C LYS A 483 32.18 11.85 11.93
N GLN A 484 33.31 12.19 11.33
CA GLN A 484 34.59 11.55 11.54
C GLN A 484 35.49 12.46 12.37
N LEU A 485 36.17 11.88 13.36
CA LEU A 485 37.26 12.49 14.11
C LEU A 485 38.53 11.68 13.84
N VAL A 486 39.49 12.25 13.12
CA VAL A 486 40.84 11.70 12.86
C VAL A 486 41.84 12.83 13.10
N ASP A 487 42.94 12.55 13.79
CA ASP A 487 43.99 13.54 14.12
C ASP A 487 43.49 14.86 14.73
N ASP A 488 42.50 14.75 15.63
CA ASP A 488 41.82 15.87 16.31
C ASP A 488 40.99 16.80 15.40
N GLU A 489 40.83 16.47 14.12
CA GLU A 489 39.97 17.18 13.17
C GLU A 489 38.63 16.48 12.98
N ILE A 490 37.54 17.26 12.97
CA ILE A 490 36.19 16.76 12.74
C ILE A 490 35.75 17.07 11.31
N THR A 491 35.50 16.03 10.53
CA THR A 491 34.93 16.14 9.18
C THR A 491 33.50 15.61 9.18
N VAL A 492 32.60 16.35 8.53
CA VAL A 492 31.18 15.98 8.43
C VAL A 492 30.87 15.58 7.00
N GLY A 493 30.60 14.29 6.80
CA GLY A 493 30.13 13.71 5.56
C GLY A 493 28.65 13.35 5.62
N LYS A 494 28.16 12.76 4.53
CA LYS A 494 26.83 12.15 4.42
C LYS A 494 26.97 10.65 4.30
N TRP A 495 25.96 9.93 4.78
CA TRP A 495 25.83 8.51 4.52
C TRP A 495 24.45 8.16 3.97
N ALA A 496 24.40 7.14 3.13
CA ALA A 496 23.18 6.53 2.61
C ALA A 496 23.29 5.01 2.57
N ILE A 497 22.15 4.32 2.63
CA ILE A 497 22.10 2.88 2.36
C ILE A 497 21.77 2.67 0.89
N LYS A 498 22.63 1.93 0.18
CA LYS A 498 22.41 1.50 -1.22
C LYS A 498 22.45 -0.02 -1.26
N GLY A 499 21.27 -0.65 -1.33
CA GLY A 499 21.15 -2.10 -1.19
C GLY A 499 21.49 -2.55 0.23
N GLU A 500 22.50 -3.43 0.37
CA GLU A 500 23.02 -3.90 1.67
C GLU A 500 24.34 -3.21 2.07
N LYS A 501 24.72 -2.14 1.38
CA LYS A 501 25.94 -1.36 1.66
C LYS A 501 25.61 -0.04 2.34
N ILE A 502 26.54 0.45 3.17
CA ILE A 502 26.58 1.85 3.63
C ILE A 502 27.55 2.62 2.75
N CYS A 503 27.12 3.74 2.20
CA CYS A 503 27.92 4.57 1.32
C CYS A 503 28.13 5.93 1.96
N GLU A 504 29.38 6.39 1.98
CA GLU A 504 29.82 7.64 2.61
C GLU A 504 30.35 8.61 1.55
N GLU A 505 30.04 9.89 1.73
CA GLU A 505 30.48 10.99 0.87
C GLU A 505 30.97 12.13 1.78
N TYR A 506 32.26 12.43 1.74
CA TYR A 506 32.85 13.58 2.45
C TYR A 506 33.11 14.73 1.47
N PRO A 507 33.09 16.00 1.93
CA PRO A 507 33.25 17.15 1.05
C PRO A 507 34.60 17.24 0.32
N GLU A 508 35.62 16.52 0.81
CA GLU A 508 36.97 16.50 0.24
C GLU A 508 37.19 15.32 -0.72
N ASP A 509 36.22 14.40 -0.81
CA ASP A 509 36.28 13.23 -1.70
C ASP A 509 35.45 13.48 -2.96
N ASP A 510 36.03 13.24 -4.13
CA ASP A 510 35.34 13.37 -5.42
C ASP A 510 34.42 12.16 -5.73
N GLU A 511 34.47 11.11 -4.90
CA GLU A 511 33.77 9.85 -5.09
C GLU A 511 33.14 9.32 -3.79
N GLU A 512 31.94 8.75 -3.90
CA GLU A 512 31.26 8.09 -2.79
C GLU A 512 31.87 6.70 -2.54
N THR A 513 32.22 6.38 -1.29
CA THR A 513 32.81 5.09 -0.93
C THR A 513 31.77 4.20 -0.24
N CYS A 514 31.57 2.98 -0.76
CA CYS A 514 30.56 2.04 -0.25
C CYS A 514 31.18 0.81 0.43
N TYR A 515 30.65 0.44 1.59
CA TYR A 515 31.11 -0.70 2.40
C TYR A 515 30.01 -1.72 2.67
N THR A 516 30.38 -3.00 2.66
CA THR A 516 29.57 -4.07 3.24
C THR A 516 29.89 -4.19 4.72
N VAL A 517 28.86 -4.30 5.58
CA VAL A 517 29.03 -4.31 7.04
C VAL A 517 28.59 -5.64 7.65
N ASP A 518 29.47 -6.21 8.46
CA ASP A 518 29.20 -7.36 9.32
C ASP A 518 29.44 -7.00 10.78
N VAL A 519 28.54 -7.37 11.71
CA VAL A 519 28.72 -7.07 13.14
C VAL A 519 28.75 -8.35 13.97
N SER A 520 29.75 -8.52 14.82
CA SER A 520 29.84 -9.62 15.79
C SER A 520 30.11 -9.05 17.17
N GLY A 521 29.12 -9.17 18.07
CA GLY A 521 29.16 -8.50 19.37
C GLY A 521 29.23 -6.98 19.20
N ASN A 522 30.27 -6.35 19.74
CA ASN A 522 30.55 -4.92 19.60
C ASN A 522 31.59 -4.62 18.52
N VAL A 523 31.87 -5.54 17.60
CA VAL A 523 32.84 -5.34 16.52
C VAL A 523 32.12 -5.29 15.18
N ALA A 524 32.21 -4.16 14.48
CA ALA A 524 31.79 -4.01 13.09
C ALA A 524 32.98 -4.27 12.16
N THR A 525 32.75 -4.95 11.04
CA THR A 525 33.73 -5.13 9.96
C THR A 525 33.16 -4.46 8.72
N PHE A 526 33.86 -3.45 8.19
CA PHE A 526 33.52 -2.75 6.96
C PHE A 526 34.45 -3.25 5.87
N ALA A 527 33.89 -3.90 4.84
CA ALA A 527 34.62 -4.40 3.69
C ALA A 527 34.36 -3.53 2.46
N ASP A 528 35.43 -3.11 1.79
CA ASP A 528 35.37 -2.41 0.51
C ASP A 528 34.95 -3.35 -0.64
N GLU A 529 34.92 -2.84 -1.87
CA GLU A 529 34.49 -3.61 -3.05
C GLU A 529 35.44 -4.77 -3.40
N ASP A 530 36.71 -4.66 -3.00
CA ASP A 530 37.72 -5.72 -3.17
C ASP A 530 37.66 -6.78 -2.05
N GLY A 531 36.79 -6.59 -1.06
CA GLY A 531 36.61 -7.50 0.07
C GLY A 531 37.61 -7.30 1.21
N ASN A 532 38.39 -6.21 1.20
CA ASN A 532 39.31 -5.89 2.29
C ASN A 532 38.52 -5.31 3.48
N GLY A 533 38.32 -6.16 4.50
CA GLY A 533 37.57 -5.83 5.70
C GLY A 533 38.42 -5.17 6.79
N ARG A 534 38.00 -4.01 7.30
CA ARG A 534 38.56 -3.37 8.52
C ARG A 534 37.62 -3.49 9.69
N ARG A 535 38.17 -3.70 10.88
CA ARG A 535 37.40 -3.93 12.11
C ARG A 535 37.38 -2.68 12.98
N TYR A 536 36.18 -2.31 13.41
CA TYR A 536 35.89 -1.18 14.26
C TYR A 536 35.12 -1.65 15.49
N THR A 537 35.33 -0.98 16.63
CA THR A 537 34.57 -1.21 17.86
C THR A 537 33.38 -0.27 17.90
N ILE A 538 32.18 -0.82 18.15
CA ILE A 538 30.93 -0.08 18.29
C ILE A 538 30.76 0.34 19.75
N ALA A 539 30.47 1.62 19.97
CA ALA A 539 30.02 2.19 21.23
C ALA A 539 28.61 2.76 21.06
N ALA A 540 27.76 2.56 22.06
CA ALA A 540 26.37 3.01 22.02
C ALA A 540 26.26 4.55 22.02
N GLY A 541 25.42 5.09 21.14
CA GLY A 541 25.17 6.52 21.02
C GLY A 541 26.35 7.30 20.42
N ASN A 542 26.31 8.63 20.58
CA ASN A 542 27.35 9.54 20.10
C ASN A 542 28.50 9.64 21.13
N ALA A 543 29.34 8.61 21.18
CA ALA A 543 30.55 8.66 21.98
C ALA A 543 31.46 9.77 21.44
N LYS A 544 31.94 10.65 22.33
CA LYS A 544 32.72 11.88 22.04
C LYS A 544 31.92 13.12 21.64
N ASN A 545 30.59 13.08 21.65
CA ASN A 545 29.72 14.23 21.31
C ASN A 545 30.03 14.84 19.93
N LEU A 546 30.28 13.98 18.93
CA LEU A 546 30.59 14.38 17.56
C LEU A 546 29.46 15.17 16.91
#